data_AF-A0A417JI31-F1
#
_entry.id   AF-A0A417JI31-F1
#
_cell.length_a   1.000
_cell.length_b   1.000
_cell.length_c   1.000
_cell.angle_alpha   90.00
_cell.angle_beta   90.00
_cell.angle_gamma   90.00
#
_symmetry.space_group_name_H-M   'P 1'
#
loop_
_entity.id
_entity.type
_entity.pdbx_description
1 polymer ?
#
loop_
_entity_poly.entity_id
_entity_poly.type
_entity_poly.pdbx_seq_one_letter_code
_entity_poly.pdbx_strand_id
1 'polypeptide(L)'
;MASKSIQGSQTLAKKIRSRRNELGFTIEEAAKRAGVGTKTWCRYEAGESIREDKYRGVCKALNWNYMQEEIDEEKFNIAECRKYEMWSDYIEENYGEIAAASLAIGSDILFDYVKEDLETLSKMPRYSHIGQIEVSFLEYTLPQQFYVRYDYEFLYALYITICKFRQQAKMNLEIVTHSVLEELAIYLMVQESEILMDISDLQLDDDWQDWIFDLFGDMDIVTFLYSNIYLTEDNIYHFDHWMDDQFWQ
;
A
#
# COMPACT_ATOMS: atom_id res chain seq x y z
N MET A 1 -17.18 -12.38 -25.86
CA MET A 1 -17.94 -11.31 -25.18
C MET A 1 -17.12 -10.04 -25.29
N ALA A 2 -17.68 -8.93 -25.76
CA ALA A 2 -16.92 -7.71 -26.05
C ALA A 2 -16.31 -7.16 -24.75
N SER A 3 -14.98 -7.10 -24.67
CA SER A 3 -14.27 -6.45 -23.57
C SER A 3 -14.71 -4.99 -23.53
N LYS A 4 -15.26 -4.53 -22.41
CA LYS A 4 -15.54 -3.11 -22.25
C LYS A 4 -14.22 -2.33 -22.36
N SER A 5 -14.28 -1.17 -22.97
CA SER A 5 -13.12 -0.31 -23.20
C SER A 5 -13.43 1.08 -22.70
N ILE A 6 -12.51 1.66 -21.95
CA ILE A 6 -12.53 3.07 -21.58
C ILE A 6 -12.15 3.87 -22.82
N GLN A 7 -13.01 4.80 -23.18
CA GLN A 7 -12.82 5.64 -24.34
C GLN A 7 -11.58 6.53 -24.15
N GLY A 8 -10.63 6.43 -25.08
CA GLY A 8 -9.44 7.26 -25.06
C GLY A 8 -9.79 8.72 -25.29
N SER A 9 -9.08 9.64 -24.64
CA SER A 9 -9.20 11.07 -24.85
C SER A 9 -7.83 11.74 -24.80
N GLN A 10 -7.71 12.90 -25.45
CA GLN A 10 -6.48 13.70 -25.38
C GLN A 10 -6.19 14.21 -23.96
N THR A 11 -7.23 14.39 -23.15
CA THR A 11 -7.10 14.77 -21.74
C THR A 11 -6.51 13.63 -20.92
N LEU A 12 -7.04 12.41 -21.08
CA LEU A 12 -6.53 11.21 -20.40
C LEU A 12 -5.08 10.92 -20.81
N ALA A 13 -4.77 11.03 -22.10
CA ALA A 13 -3.41 10.86 -22.63
C ALA A 13 -2.40 11.83 -22.00
N LYS A 14 -2.78 13.10 -21.86
CA LYS A 14 -1.96 14.12 -21.20
C LYS A 14 -1.76 13.81 -19.72
N LYS A 15 -2.80 13.37 -19.01
CA LYS A 15 -2.69 12.95 -17.61
C LYS A 15 -1.72 11.78 -17.45
N ILE A 16 -1.83 10.74 -18.29
CA ILE A 16 -0.97 9.55 -18.26
C ILE A 16 0.49 9.97 -18.44
N ARG A 17 0.74 10.81 -19.44
CA ARG A 17 2.08 11.29 -19.77
C ARG A 17 2.66 12.21 -18.69
N SER A 18 1.87 13.14 -18.15
CA SER A 18 2.30 14.04 -17.08
C SER A 18 2.71 13.24 -15.86
N ARG A 19 1.82 12.34 -15.41
CA ARG A 19 2.08 11.52 -14.22
C ARG A 19 3.29 10.62 -14.39
N ARG A 20 3.45 9.98 -15.55
CA ARG A 20 4.66 9.17 -15.82
C ARG A 20 5.93 10.00 -15.69
N ASN A 21 5.93 11.22 -16.22
CA ASN A 21 7.08 12.11 -16.13
C ASN A 21 7.33 12.60 -14.69
N GLU A 22 6.28 12.91 -13.93
CA GLU A 22 6.37 13.28 -12.50
C GLU A 22 7.01 12.16 -11.68
N LEU A 23 6.65 10.91 -11.96
CA LEU A 23 7.22 9.72 -11.33
C LEU A 23 8.63 9.36 -11.84
N GLY A 24 9.15 10.13 -12.81
CA GLY A 24 10.49 9.89 -13.38
C GLY A 24 10.60 8.62 -14.23
N PHE A 25 9.49 7.99 -14.62
CA PHE A 25 9.52 6.72 -15.37
C PHE A 25 9.72 6.93 -16.86
N THR A 26 10.54 6.07 -17.45
CA THR A 26 10.59 5.87 -18.91
C THR A 26 9.31 5.21 -19.41
N ILE A 27 9.07 5.30 -20.72
CA ILE A 27 7.91 4.64 -21.36
C ILE A 27 8.01 3.12 -21.17
N GLU A 28 9.23 2.57 -21.27
CA GLU A 28 9.51 1.15 -21.08
C GLU A 28 9.19 0.68 -19.65
N GLU A 29 9.59 1.45 -18.65
CA GLU A 29 9.31 1.14 -17.23
C GLU A 29 7.82 1.22 -16.93
N ALA A 30 7.13 2.27 -17.39
CA ALA A 30 5.70 2.42 -17.17
C ALA A 30 4.89 1.32 -17.89
N ALA A 31 5.28 0.98 -19.13
CA ALA A 31 4.67 -0.11 -19.87
C ALA A 31 4.86 -1.46 -19.16
N LYS A 32 6.09 -1.73 -18.67
CA LYS A 32 6.41 -2.93 -17.90
C LYS A 32 5.57 -3.00 -16.63
N ARG A 33 5.52 -1.92 -15.85
CA ARG A 33 4.71 -1.83 -14.61
C ARG A 33 3.21 -2.04 -14.87
N ALA A 34 2.72 -1.66 -16.05
CA ALA A 34 1.33 -1.83 -16.43
C ALA A 34 0.99 -3.19 -17.07
N GLY A 35 1.96 -4.09 -17.25
CA GLY A 35 1.72 -5.37 -17.93
C GLY A 35 1.26 -5.20 -19.39
N VAL A 36 1.82 -4.19 -20.08
CA VAL A 36 1.56 -3.90 -21.51
C VAL A 36 2.86 -3.69 -22.28
N GLY A 37 2.81 -3.89 -23.61
CA GLY A 37 3.96 -3.59 -24.46
C GLY A 37 4.19 -2.08 -24.63
N THR A 38 5.44 -1.67 -24.86
CA THR A 38 5.85 -0.25 -25.05
C THR A 38 5.01 0.46 -26.12
N LYS A 39 4.73 -0.20 -27.25
CA LYS A 39 3.88 0.35 -28.31
C LYS A 39 2.44 0.58 -27.86
N THR A 40 1.93 -0.27 -26.96
CA THR A 40 0.59 -0.16 -26.40
C THR A 40 0.52 1.04 -25.44
N TRP A 41 1.56 1.24 -24.62
CA TRP A 41 1.67 2.42 -23.77
C TRP A 41 1.72 3.73 -24.59
N CYS A 42 2.52 3.77 -25.65
CA CYS A 42 2.58 4.93 -26.54
C CYS A 42 1.22 5.30 -27.14
N ARG A 43 0.36 4.30 -27.41
CA ARG A 43 -1.01 4.54 -27.89
C ARG A 43 -1.89 5.17 -26.82
N TYR A 44 -1.73 4.78 -25.55
CA TYR A 44 -2.43 5.39 -24.43
C TYR A 44 -2.04 6.87 -24.26
N GLU A 45 -0.74 7.18 -24.36
CA GLU A 45 -0.24 8.57 -24.37
C GLU A 45 -0.59 9.36 -25.64
N ALA A 46 -1.11 8.71 -26.68
CA ALA A 46 -1.64 9.33 -27.90
C ALA A 46 -3.17 9.54 -27.85
N GLY A 47 -3.85 9.02 -26.82
CA GLY A 47 -5.30 9.14 -26.63
C GLY A 47 -6.13 8.04 -27.26
N GLU A 48 -5.53 6.88 -27.56
CA GLU A 48 -6.29 5.69 -27.96
C GLU A 48 -7.03 5.06 -26.76
N SER A 49 -8.09 4.32 -27.05
CA SER A 49 -8.90 3.64 -26.04
C SER A 49 -8.13 2.56 -25.30
N ILE A 50 -8.41 2.45 -24.00
CA ILE A 50 -7.78 1.48 -23.10
C ILE A 50 -8.83 0.42 -22.78
N ARG A 51 -8.49 -0.86 -22.95
CA ARG A 51 -9.41 -1.92 -22.54
C ARG A 51 -9.52 -1.94 -21.02
N GLU A 52 -10.70 -2.25 -20.49
CA GLU A 52 -10.98 -2.25 -19.03
C GLU A 52 -10.01 -3.17 -18.27
N ASP A 53 -9.65 -4.33 -18.83
CA ASP A 53 -8.66 -5.26 -18.26
C ASP A 53 -7.25 -4.69 -18.17
N LYS A 54 -6.92 -3.68 -18.99
CA LYS A 54 -5.60 -3.04 -19.05
C LYS A 54 -5.53 -1.70 -18.34
N TYR A 55 -6.69 -1.09 -18.06
CA TYR A 55 -6.74 0.18 -17.35
C TYR A 55 -6.20 0.05 -15.92
N ARG A 56 -6.49 -1.06 -15.23
CA ARG A 56 -5.92 -1.34 -13.90
C ARG A 56 -4.39 -1.35 -13.90
N GLY A 57 -3.77 -1.93 -14.93
CA GLY A 57 -2.31 -1.91 -15.09
C GLY A 57 -1.78 -0.49 -15.31
N VAL A 58 -2.47 0.32 -16.12
CA VAL A 58 -2.10 1.73 -16.34
C VAL A 58 -2.22 2.53 -15.05
N CYS A 59 -3.32 2.34 -14.32
CA CYS A 59 -3.54 2.92 -13.00
C CYS A 59 -2.38 2.59 -12.06
N LYS A 60 -2.04 1.31 -11.95
CA LYS A 60 -0.90 0.85 -11.14
C LYS A 60 0.44 1.44 -11.55
N ALA A 61 0.74 1.48 -12.85
CA ALA A 61 2.01 2.03 -13.34
C ALA A 61 2.18 3.54 -13.05
N LEU A 62 1.07 4.24 -12.79
CA LEU A 62 1.02 5.67 -12.53
C LEU A 62 0.72 6.00 -11.07
N ASN A 63 0.63 4.99 -10.19
CA ASN A 63 0.11 5.13 -8.83
C ASN A 63 -1.23 5.90 -8.81
N TRP A 64 -2.10 5.62 -9.78
CA TRP A 64 -3.47 6.11 -9.81
C TRP A 64 -4.38 5.05 -9.20
N ASN A 65 -4.98 5.35 -8.04
CA ASN A 65 -6.05 4.52 -7.51
C ASN A 65 -7.27 4.57 -8.44
N TYR A 66 -8.06 3.49 -8.48
CA TYR A 66 -9.16 3.21 -9.42
C TYR A 66 -10.38 4.18 -9.31
N MET A 67 -10.22 5.35 -8.70
CA MET A 67 -11.27 6.33 -8.42
C MET A 67 -10.90 7.71 -8.98
N GLN A 68 -10.67 7.80 -10.29
CA GLN A 68 -10.62 9.09 -10.99
C GLN A 68 -11.65 9.14 -12.12
N GLU A 69 -12.92 8.95 -11.76
CA GLU A 69 -13.99 9.71 -12.42
C GLU A 69 -14.14 11.00 -11.62
N GLU A 70 -13.73 12.11 -12.23
CA GLU A 70 -14.02 13.50 -11.80
C GLU A 70 -13.82 13.82 -10.31
N ILE A 71 -12.57 13.86 -9.85
CA ILE A 71 -12.22 14.74 -8.73
C ILE A 71 -12.17 16.16 -9.33
N ASP A 72 -13.31 16.84 -9.30
CA ASP A 72 -13.35 18.29 -9.08
C ASP A 72 -12.43 18.61 -7.88
N GLU A 73 -11.97 19.84 -7.70
CA GLU A 73 -11.09 20.25 -6.58
C GLU A 73 -11.69 20.05 -5.15
N GLU A 74 -12.60 19.09 -4.95
CA GLU A 74 -13.05 18.57 -3.68
C GLU A 74 -11.93 17.77 -3.02
N LYS A 75 -11.39 18.37 -1.96
CA LYS A 75 -10.52 17.72 -0.97
C LYS A 75 -11.17 16.41 -0.49
N PHE A 76 -10.35 15.37 -0.30
CA PHE A 76 -10.83 14.11 0.26
C PHE A 76 -11.33 14.34 1.70
N ASN A 77 -12.61 14.07 1.93
CA ASN A 77 -13.27 14.37 3.20
C ASN A 77 -12.98 13.29 4.25
N ILE A 78 -12.16 13.62 5.24
CA ILE A 78 -11.75 12.68 6.28
C ILE A 78 -12.90 12.22 7.16
N ALA A 79 -13.98 13.01 7.28
CA ALA A 79 -15.15 12.60 8.05
C ALA A 79 -15.80 11.31 7.50
N GLU A 80 -15.58 10.98 6.23
CA GLU A 80 -16.06 9.72 5.65
C GLU A 80 -15.26 8.50 6.12
N CYS A 81 -13.99 8.69 6.48
CA CYS A 81 -13.08 7.64 6.94
C CYS A 81 -13.50 7.06 8.30
N ARG A 82 -14.28 7.80 9.09
CA ARG A 82 -14.86 7.33 10.37
C ARG A 82 -15.73 6.07 10.23
N LYS A 83 -16.15 5.73 9.01
CA LYS A 83 -16.93 4.54 8.71
C LYS A 83 -16.07 3.32 8.35
N TYR A 84 -14.76 3.50 8.17
CA TYR A 84 -13.87 2.46 7.70
C TYR A 84 -13.55 1.50 8.85
N GLU A 85 -13.27 0.23 8.51
CA GLU A 85 -13.15 -0.84 9.52
C GLU A 85 -11.97 -0.60 10.50
N MET A 86 -10.96 0.19 10.12
CA MET A 86 -9.78 0.46 10.95
C MET A 86 -9.85 1.84 11.65
N TRP A 87 -10.95 2.59 11.54
CA TRP A 87 -11.11 3.78 12.40
C TRP A 87 -11.18 3.35 13.86
N SER A 88 -10.29 3.89 14.69
CA SER A 88 -10.16 3.54 16.10
C SER A 88 -10.27 4.80 16.95
N ASP A 89 -11.29 4.82 17.83
CA ASP A 89 -11.44 5.91 18.81
C ASP A 89 -10.22 5.96 19.76
N TYR A 90 -9.66 4.80 20.13
CA TYR A 90 -8.42 4.73 20.89
C TYR A 90 -7.26 5.47 20.20
N ILE A 91 -7.05 5.25 18.90
CA ILE A 91 -5.97 5.95 18.18
C ILE A 91 -6.27 7.45 18.07
N GLU A 92 -7.51 7.81 17.80
CA GLU A 92 -7.92 9.22 17.71
C GLU A 92 -7.69 9.96 19.04
N GLU A 93 -8.04 9.33 20.16
CA GLU A 93 -7.93 9.93 21.49
C GLU A 93 -6.48 10.07 21.96
N ASN A 94 -5.59 9.14 21.58
CA ASN A 94 -4.20 9.10 22.07
C ASN A 94 -3.19 9.73 21.09
N TYR A 95 -3.44 9.66 19.78
CA TYR A 95 -2.52 10.10 18.72
C TYR A 95 -3.13 11.11 17.74
N GLY A 96 -4.44 11.38 17.84
CA GLY A 96 -5.14 12.42 17.07
C GLY A 96 -5.84 11.94 15.80
N GLU A 97 -6.59 12.86 15.18
CA GLU A 97 -7.44 12.56 14.02
C GLU A 97 -6.62 12.14 12.78
N ILE A 98 -5.44 12.72 12.56
CA ILE A 98 -4.53 12.35 11.47
C ILE A 98 -4.09 10.88 11.60
N ALA A 99 -3.76 10.44 12.82
CA ALA A 99 -3.36 9.06 13.09
C ALA A 99 -4.51 8.07 12.81
N ALA A 100 -5.71 8.38 13.32
CA ALA A 100 -6.89 7.53 13.08
C ALA A 100 -7.27 7.47 11.60
N ALA A 101 -7.22 8.59 10.89
CA ALA A 101 -7.55 8.67 9.48
C ALA A 101 -6.54 7.93 8.61
N SER A 102 -5.24 8.15 8.83
CA SER A 102 -4.17 7.48 8.07
C SER A 102 -4.22 5.96 8.23
N LEU A 103 -4.42 5.45 9.45
CA LEU A 103 -4.66 4.03 9.68
C LEU A 103 -5.90 3.51 8.97
N ALA A 104 -7.02 4.23 9.08
CA ALA A 104 -8.29 3.84 8.47
C ALA A 104 -8.16 3.67 6.94
N ILE A 105 -7.62 4.70 6.29
CA ILE A 105 -7.41 4.75 4.84
C ILE A 105 -6.40 3.67 4.41
N GLY A 106 -5.24 3.68 5.06
CA GLY A 106 -4.13 2.80 4.76
C GLY A 106 -4.47 1.33 4.91
N SER A 107 -5.27 0.99 5.92
CA SER A 107 -5.75 -0.37 6.14
C SER A 107 -6.53 -0.89 4.95
N ASP A 108 -7.47 -0.12 4.38
CA ASP A 108 -8.27 -0.53 3.23
C ASP A 108 -7.42 -0.74 1.98
N ILE A 109 -6.47 0.16 1.71
CA ILE A 109 -5.54 0.03 0.59
C ILE A 109 -4.66 -1.22 0.76
N LEU A 110 -3.98 -1.34 1.90
CA LEU A 110 -3.07 -2.45 2.15
C LEU A 110 -3.79 -3.80 2.15
N PHE A 111 -5.00 -3.87 2.71
CA PHE A 111 -5.80 -5.09 2.73
C PHE A 111 -6.14 -5.58 1.31
N ASP A 112 -6.50 -4.67 0.41
CA ASP A 112 -6.75 -5.01 -0.99
C ASP A 112 -5.47 -5.47 -1.70
N TYR A 113 -4.33 -4.79 -1.45
CA TYR A 113 -3.03 -5.17 -2.03
C TYR A 113 -2.61 -6.58 -1.60
N VAL A 114 -2.69 -6.87 -0.30
CA VAL A 114 -2.38 -8.21 0.24
C VAL A 114 -3.30 -9.26 -0.35
N LYS A 115 -4.60 -8.97 -0.49
CA LYS A 115 -5.59 -9.89 -1.05
C LYS A 115 -5.33 -10.20 -2.53
N GLU A 116 -4.98 -9.21 -3.33
CA GLU A 116 -4.67 -9.39 -4.76
C GLU A 116 -3.39 -10.22 -4.97
N ASP A 117 -2.33 -9.92 -4.21
CA ASP A 117 -1.07 -10.68 -4.29
C ASP A 117 -1.27 -12.12 -3.76
N LEU A 118 -2.06 -12.32 -2.68
CA LEU A 118 -2.47 -13.65 -2.20
C LEU A 118 -3.24 -14.46 -3.25
N GLU A 119 -4.21 -13.84 -3.93
CA GLU A 119 -4.99 -14.51 -4.98
C GLU A 119 -4.06 -14.98 -6.11
N THR A 120 -3.05 -14.17 -6.45
CA THR A 120 -2.08 -14.50 -7.48
C THR A 120 -1.16 -15.65 -7.04
N LEU A 121 -0.56 -15.57 -5.85
CA LEU A 121 0.30 -16.62 -5.29
C LEU A 121 -0.44 -17.95 -5.13
N SER A 122 -1.74 -17.93 -4.82
CA SER A 122 -2.55 -19.16 -4.69
C SER A 122 -2.60 -20.01 -5.97
N LYS A 123 -2.34 -19.40 -7.13
CA LYS A 123 -2.34 -20.05 -8.45
C LYS A 123 -0.93 -20.47 -8.90
N MET A 124 0.10 -20.12 -8.13
CA MET A 124 1.50 -20.38 -8.43
C MET A 124 1.99 -21.65 -7.71
N PRO A 125 3.12 -22.24 -8.12
CA PRO A 125 3.73 -23.35 -7.40
C PRO A 125 4.03 -23.01 -5.93
N ARG A 126 4.04 -24.05 -5.08
CA ARG A 126 4.48 -23.91 -3.69
C ARG A 126 5.88 -23.29 -3.63
N TYR A 127 6.08 -22.38 -2.67
CA TYR A 127 7.31 -21.59 -2.49
C TYR A 127 7.53 -20.48 -3.52
N SER A 128 6.50 -20.13 -4.32
CA SER A 128 6.50 -18.86 -5.04
C SER A 128 6.36 -17.69 -4.08
N HIS A 129 7.01 -16.58 -4.43
CA HIS A 129 7.06 -15.35 -3.65
C HIS A 129 6.66 -14.14 -4.52
N ILE A 130 6.38 -12.99 -3.89
CA ILE A 130 5.86 -11.81 -4.60
C ILE A 130 6.73 -11.36 -5.77
N GLY A 131 8.04 -11.58 -5.70
CA GLY A 131 8.96 -11.21 -6.77
C GLY A 131 8.87 -12.05 -8.05
N GLN A 132 8.04 -13.09 -8.04
CA GLN A 132 7.70 -13.88 -9.21
C GLN A 132 6.33 -13.49 -9.79
N ILE A 133 5.58 -12.64 -9.11
CA ILE A 133 4.34 -12.07 -9.60
C ILE A 133 4.70 -11.01 -10.64
N GLU A 134 4.06 -11.06 -11.81
CA GLU A 134 4.33 -10.08 -12.89
C GLU A 134 4.11 -8.64 -12.43
N VAL A 135 3.12 -8.45 -11.54
CA VAL A 135 2.60 -7.16 -11.13
C VAL A 135 2.20 -7.21 -9.64
N SER A 136 3.16 -7.23 -8.70
CA SER A 136 2.90 -7.21 -7.23
C SER A 136 2.65 -5.79 -6.72
N PHE A 137 1.70 -5.60 -5.79
CA PHE A 137 1.47 -4.30 -5.14
C PHE A 137 2.40 -4.08 -3.95
N LEU A 138 2.84 -5.16 -3.29
CA LEU A 138 3.67 -5.10 -2.09
C LEU A 138 5.18 -5.10 -2.38
N GLU A 139 5.60 -5.40 -3.62
CA GLU A 139 7.01 -5.50 -4.02
C GLU A 139 7.84 -4.26 -3.64
N TYR A 140 7.27 -3.06 -3.75
CA TYR A 140 7.99 -1.81 -3.49
C TYR A 140 7.78 -1.26 -2.07
N THR A 141 6.82 -1.80 -1.32
CA THR A 141 6.50 -1.35 0.04
C THR A 141 7.20 -2.22 1.10
N LEU A 142 7.36 -3.52 0.83
CA LEU A 142 8.00 -4.45 1.76
C LEU A 142 9.54 -4.30 1.79
N PRO A 143 10.19 -4.58 2.93
CA PRO A 143 11.64 -4.48 3.05
C PRO A 143 12.41 -5.29 2.00
N GLN A 144 13.42 -4.70 1.36
CA GLN A 144 14.08 -5.37 0.24
C GLN A 144 14.91 -6.60 0.66
N GLN A 145 15.48 -6.61 1.87
CA GLN A 145 16.40 -7.67 2.31
C GLN A 145 15.77 -9.08 2.24
N PHE A 146 14.47 -9.21 2.56
CA PHE A 146 13.78 -10.49 2.65
C PHE A 146 12.87 -10.76 1.45
N TYR A 147 13.11 -10.09 0.32
CA TYR A 147 12.24 -10.11 -0.86
C TYR A 147 11.80 -11.51 -1.35
N VAL A 148 12.67 -12.52 -1.25
CA VAL A 148 12.37 -13.90 -1.66
C VAL A 148 11.61 -14.72 -0.62
N ARG A 149 11.43 -14.17 0.60
CA ARG A 149 10.72 -14.79 1.73
C ARG A 149 9.25 -14.40 1.78
N TYR A 150 8.83 -13.42 0.98
CA TYR A 150 7.44 -12.96 0.91
C TYR A 150 6.60 -13.90 0.06
N ASP A 151 6.30 -15.07 0.63
CA ASP A 151 5.49 -16.11 0.03
C ASP A 151 4.02 -16.05 0.49
N TYR A 152 3.24 -17.05 0.07
CA TYR A 152 1.82 -17.14 0.43
C TYR A 152 1.61 -17.18 1.95
N GLU A 153 2.44 -17.90 2.71
CA GLU A 153 2.26 -18.02 4.15
C GLU A 153 2.56 -16.70 4.85
N PHE A 154 3.61 -16.00 4.43
CA PHE A 154 3.89 -14.64 4.94
C PHE A 154 2.75 -13.67 4.64
N LEU A 155 2.27 -13.59 3.39
CA LEU A 155 1.18 -12.67 3.04
C LEU A 155 -0.12 -13.03 3.78
N TYR A 156 -0.36 -14.32 4.03
CA TYR A 156 -1.53 -14.75 4.78
C TYR A 156 -1.43 -14.36 6.26
N ALA A 157 -0.25 -14.43 6.86
CA ALA A 157 -0.02 -13.93 8.21
C ALA A 157 -0.20 -12.40 8.31
N LEU A 158 0.31 -11.64 7.32
CA LEU A 158 0.06 -10.20 7.22
C LEU A 158 -1.45 -9.91 7.08
N TYR A 159 -2.16 -10.64 6.22
CA TYR A 159 -3.61 -10.52 6.05
C TYR A 159 -4.37 -10.72 7.37
N ILE A 160 -4.02 -11.75 8.14
CA ILE A 160 -4.65 -12.03 9.45
C ILE A 160 -4.32 -10.94 10.47
N THR A 161 -3.10 -10.41 10.45
CA THR A 161 -2.69 -9.30 11.33
C THR A 161 -3.51 -8.04 11.06
N ILE A 162 -3.72 -7.69 9.79
CA ILE A 162 -4.59 -6.58 9.41
C ILE A 162 -6.04 -6.83 9.87
N CYS A 163 -6.56 -8.05 9.69
CA CYS A 163 -7.89 -8.42 10.18
C CYS A 163 -8.02 -8.27 11.71
N LYS A 164 -6.98 -8.69 12.47
CA LYS A 164 -6.92 -8.57 13.93
C LYS A 164 -7.04 -7.10 14.34
N PHE A 165 -6.24 -6.22 13.75
CA PHE A 165 -6.28 -4.80 14.07
C PHE A 165 -7.63 -4.15 13.76
N ARG A 166 -8.23 -4.44 12.60
CA ARG A 166 -9.58 -3.97 12.25
C ARG A 166 -10.61 -4.43 13.28
N GLN A 167 -10.51 -5.66 13.74
CA GLN A 167 -11.39 -6.18 14.78
C GLN A 167 -11.18 -5.48 16.13
N GLN A 168 -9.93 -5.19 16.51
CA GLN A 168 -9.62 -4.42 17.72
C GLN A 168 -10.20 -3.00 17.65
N ALA A 169 -9.99 -2.30 16.53
CA ALA A 169 -10.54 -0.97 16.29
C ALA A 169 -12.07 -0.96 16.43
N LYS A 170 -12.75 -1.90 15.78
CA LYS A 170 -14.22 -2.05 15.86
C LYS A 170 -14.74 -2.33 17.27
N MET A 171 -13.96 -3.05 18.07
CA MET A 171 -14.29 -3.35 19.47
C MET A 171 -13.85 -2.23 20.43
N ASN A 172 -13.28 -1.14 19.90
CA ASN A 172 -12.64 -0.07 20.64
C ASN A 172 -11.65 -0.58 21.69
N LEU A 173 -10.86 -1.57 21.29
CA LEU A 173 -9.77 -2.10 22.09
C LEU A 173 -8.50 -1.29 21.82
N GLU A 174 -7.64 -1.28 22.83
CA GLU A 174 -6.29 -0.79 22.71
C GLU A 174 -5.54 -1.49 21.56
N ILE A 175 -4.86 -0.69 20.75
CA ILE A 175 -3.99 -1.17 19.67
C ILE A 175 -2.56 -1.07 20.18
N VAL A 176 -1.92 -2.23 20.26
CA VAL A 176 -0.54 -2.43 20.74
C VAL A 176 0.11 -3.51 19.88
N THR A 177 1.42 -3.36 19.65
CA THR A 177 2.25 -4.26 18.83
C THR A 177 3.13 -5.13 19.70
N HIS A 178 3.15 -6.43 19.42
CA HIS A 178 3.88 -7.46 20.17
C HIS A 178 4.94 -8.17 19.31
N SER A 179 4.90 -7.95 17.99
CA SER A 179 5.81 -8.57 17.02
C SER A 179 6.19 -7.59 15.92
N VAL A 180 7.29 -7.87 15.21
CA VAL A 180 7.73 -7.05 14.06
C VAL A 180 6.69 -7.06 12.95
N LEU A 181 5.96 -8.17 12.75
CA LEU A 181 4.86 -8.18 11.77
C LEU A 181 3.77 -7.19 12.13
N GLU A 182 3.46 -7.04 13.41
CA GLU A 182 2.43 -6.11 13.89
C GLU A 182 2.84 -4.64 13.68
N GLU A 183 4.08 -4.29 14.03
CA GLU A 183 4.64 -2.96 13.70
C GLU A 183 4.69 -2.72 12.19
N LEU A 184 5.17 -3.71 11.43
CA LEU A 184 5.24 -3.63 9.97
C LEU A 184 3.86 -3.42 9.36
N ALA A 185 2.83 -4.10 9.84
CA ALA A 185 1.47 -3.93 9.34
C ALA A 185 0.98 -2.49 9.55
N ILE A 186 1.17 -1.91 10.74
CA ILE A 186 0.80 -0.52 11.02
C ILE A 186 1.62 0.46 10.19
N TYR A 187 2.93 0.25 10.10
CA TYR A 187 3.83 1.08 9.28
C TYR A 187 3.37 1.10 7.82
N LEU A 188 3.13 -0.07 7.23
CA LEU A 188 2.64 -0.20 5.85
C LEU A 188 1.29 0.49 5.66
N MET A 189 0.34 0.36 6.60
CA MET A 189 -0.94 1.07 6.50
C MET A 189 -0.71 2.58 6.39
N VAL A 190 0.08 3.15 7.30
CA VAL A 190 0.34 4.60 7.31
C VAL A 190 1.03 5.05 6.02
N GLN A 191 2.02 4.30 5.53
CA GLN A 191 2.69 4.59 4.26
C GLN A 191 1.70 4.58 3.08
N GLU A 192 0.84 3.56 2.99
CA GLU A 192 -0.13 3.44 1.88
C GLU A 192 -1.22 4.52 1.91
N SER A 193 -1.39 5.21 3.05
CA SER A 193 -2.35 6.31 3.19
C SER A 193 -1.86 7.65 2.63
N GLU A 194 -0.54 7.81 2.43
CA GLU A 194 0.12 9.10 2.17
C GLU A 194 -0.56 9.92 1.07
N ILE A 195 -0.81 9.31 -0.09
CA ILE A 195 -1.40 9.99 -1.25
C ILE A 195 -2.79 10.56 -0.93
N LEU A 196 -3.62 9.82 -0.18
CA LEU A 196 -4.98 10.26 0.16
C LEU A 196 -4.97 11.27 1.29
N MET A 197 -4.02 11.17 2.21
CA MET A 197 -3.78 12.17 3.25
C MET A 197 -3.35 13.50 2.61
N ASP A 198 -2.44 13.50 1.64
CA ASP A 198 -1.93 14.71 0.96
C ASP A 198 -3.02 15.52 0.24
N ILE A 199 -4.05 14.84 -0.29
CA ILE A 199 -5.16 15.48 -1.00
C ILE A 199 -6.40 15.67 -0.10
N SER A 200 -6.27 15.38 1.19
CA SER A 200 -7.36 15.50 2.16
C SER A 200 -7.67 16.94 2.52
N ASP A 201 -8.76 17.11 3.27
CA ASP A 201 -9.13 18.41 3.82
C ASP A 201 -8.34 18.82 5.06
N LEU A 202 -7.52 17.92 5.61
CA LEU A 202 -6.66 18.19 6.77
C LEU A 202 -5.44 19.05 6.43
N GLN A 203 -4.92 19.69 7.47
CA GLN A 203 -3.62 20.33 7.43
C GLN A 203 -2.60 19.35 8.00
N LEU A 204 -1.67 18.91 7.15
CA LEU A 204 -0.60 17.99 7.53
C LEU A 204 0.68 18.77 7.79
N ASP A 205 1.38 18.36 8.84
CA ASP A 205 2.76 18.79 9.10
C ASP A 205 3.73 17.85 8.37
N ASP A 206 5.00 18.27 8.18
CA ASP A 206 5.99 17.49 7.41
C ASP A 206 6.27 16.10 8.03
N ASP A 207 6.07 15.95 9.34
CA ASP A 207 6.34 14.77 10.17
C ASP A 207 5.05 14.06 10.63
N TRP A 208 3.92 14.26 9.93
CA TRP A 208 2.62 13.75 10.35
C TRP A 208 2.55 12.23 10.55
N GLN A 209 3.47 11.46 9.99
CA GLN A 209 3.55 10.01 10.12
C GLN A 209 4.23 9.55 11.43
N ASP A 210 4.97 10.43 12.11
CA ASP A 210 5.86 10.07 13.22
C ASP A 210 5.13 9.56 14.46
N TRP A 211 3.81 9.76 14.56
CA TRP A 211 2.98 9.21 15.64
C TRP A 211 3.11 7.68 15.77
N ILE A 212 3.44 6.97 14.69
CA ILE A 212 3.67 5.53 14.73
C ILE A 212 4.86 5.16 15.62
N PHE A 213 5.86 6.02 15.73
CA PHE A 213 7.03 5.79 16.57
C PHE A 213 6.72 6.04 18.04
N ASP A 214 5.78 6.94 18.34
CA ASP A 214 5.23 7.06 19.69
C ASP A 214 4.44 5.80 20.07
N LEU A 215 3.69 5.22 19.12
CA LEU A 215 2.97 3.95 19.33
C LEU A 215 3.94 2.77 19.53
N PHE A 216 5.01 2.69 18.74
CA PHE A 216 6.00 1.62 18.83
C PHE A 216 6.99 1.83 19.97
N GLY A 217 7.12 3.06 20.48
CA GLY A 217 8.12 3.41 21.49
C GLY A 217 9.56 3.55 20.97
N ASP A 218 9.79 3.37 19.66
CA ASP A 218 11.07 3.50 18.99
C ASP A 218 10.92 3.75 17.47
N MET A 219 12.05 3.82 16.74
CA MET A 219 12.12 3.92 15.29
C MET A 219 12.82 2.70 14.67
N ASP A 220 12.81 1.57 15.36
CA ASP A 220 13.61 0.40 15.02
C ASP A 220 13.11 -0.25 13.72
N ILE A 221 11.81 -0.20 13.44
CA ILE A 221 11.23 -0.66 12.17
C ILE A 221 11.89 0.02 10.95
N VAL A 222 12.10 1.34 10.98
CA VAL A 222 12.75 2.09 9.89
C VAL A 222 14.26 1.86 9.90
N THR A 223 14.86 1.88 11.09
CA THR A 223 16.30 1.71 11.28
C THR A 223 16.76 0.34 10.75
N PHE A 224 16.07 -0.73 11.10
CA PHE A 224 16.49 -2.08 10.73
C PHE A 224 15.96 -2.54 9.37
N LEU A 225 14.72 -2.20 8.99
CA LEU A 225 14.13 -2.73 7.77
C LEU A 225 14.32 -1.83 6.53
N TYR A 226 14.50 -0.51 6.71
CA TYR A 226 14.49 0.46 5.61
C TYR A 226 15.78 1.30 5.48
N SER A 227 16.75 1.17 6.39
CA SER A 227 18.00 1.98 6.36
C SER A 227 19.20 1.30 5.68
N ASN A 228 18.98 0.31 4.81
CA ASN A 228 20.02 -0.43 4.08
C ASN A 228 21.08 -1.11 4.97
N ILE A 229 20.66 -1.60 6.13
CA ILE A 229 21.49 -2.42 7.03
C ILE A 229 21.23 -3.90 6.70
N TYR A 230 22.27 -4.72 6.70
CA TYR A 230 22.11 -6.18 6.56
C TYR A 230 21.88 -6.82 7.93
N LEU A 231 20.69 -7.37 8.15
CA LEU A 231 20.33 -8.07 9.38
C LEU A 231 20.74 -9.54 9.33
N THR A 232 21.40 -10.01 10.39
CA THR A 232 21.70 -11.44 10.60
C THR A 232 20.62 -12.09 11.46
N GLU A 233 20.57 -13.44 11.45
CA GLU A 233 19.61 -14.24 12.23
C GLU A 233 19.58 -13.90 13.73
N ASP A 234 20.67 -13.40 14.32
CA ASP A 234 20.69 -12.99 15.74
C ASP A 234 19.91 -11.70 16.05
N ASN A 235 19.46 -10.96 15.04
CA ASN A 235 18.74 -9.71 15.21
C ASN A 235 17.21 -9.94 15.25
N ILE A 236 16.52 -9.34 16.21
CA ILE A 236 15.06 -9.50 16.41
C ILE A 236 14.20 -9.04 15.22
N TYR A 237 14.72 -8.13 14.37
CA TYR A 237 14.09 -7.69 13.12
C TYR A 237 14.47 -8.57 11.91
N HIS A 238 15.26 -9.63 12.09
CA HIS A 238 15.44 -10.64 11.05
C HIS A 238 14.11 -11.35 10.77
N PHE A 239 13.83 -11.65 9.50
CA PHE A 239 12.54 -12.19 9.05
C PHE A 239 12.06 -13.43 9.83
N ASP A 240 13.01 -14.26 10.29
CA ASP A 240 12.68 -15.47 11.05
C ASP A 240 11.98 -15.19 12.39
N HIS A 241 12.07 -13.96 12.90
CA HIS A 241 11.49 -13.52 14.16
C HIS A 241 10.24 -12.66 13.99
N TRP A 242 9.78 -12.39 12.76
CA TRP A 242 8.71 -11.43 12.55
C TRP A 242 7.37 -11.82 13.17
N MET A 243 7.15 -13.12 13.39
CA MET A 243 5.93 -13.68 13.99
C MET A 243 6.08 -13.92 15.50
N ASP A 244 7.27 -13.72 16.05
CA ASP A 244 7.55 -13.99 17.45
C ASP A 244 6.95 -12.87 18.32
N ASP A 245 6.31 -13.26 19.41
CA ASP A 245 5.84 -12.34 20.46
C ASP A 245 7.05 -11.95 21.31
N GLN A 246 7.62 -10.78 21.01
CA GLN A 246 8.91 -10.33 21.53
C GLN A 246 8.94 -8.88 22.01
N PHE A 247 7.89 -8.09 21.75
CA PHE A 247 7.75 -6.75 22.30
C PHE A 247 6.88 -6.79 23.55
N TRP A 248 7.46 -6.38 24.67
CA TRP A 248 6.75 -6.27 25.95
C TRP A 248 6.54 -4.78 26.24
N GLN A 249 5.39 -4.26 25.81
CA GLN A 249 4.89 -2.95 26.24
C GLN A 249 3.67 -3.12 27.14
#